data_AF-A0A2S4KZ76-F1
#
_entry.id   AF-A0A2S4KZ76-F1
#
_cell.length_a   1.000
_cell.length_b   1.000
_cell.length_c   1.000
_cell.angle_alpha   90.00
_cell.angle_beta   90.00
_cell.angle_gamma   90.00
#
_symmetry.space_group_name_H-M   'P 1'
#
loop_
_entity.id
_entity.type
_entity.pdbx_description
1 polymer ?
#
loop_
_entity_poly.entity_id
_entity_poly.type
_entity_poly.pdbx_seq_one_letter_code
_entity_poly.pdbx_strand_id
1 'polypeptide(L)'
;MATDAAVSKEGLFIPVSLPLARFAARLAADRRQLIDFSKFLDGTPAERAAAAAAMLRGFQTAGFVYLDKHPIPPAALRRAFARSADFFAQPAAAKLAVGW
;
A
#
# COMPACT_ATOMS: atom_id res chain seq x y z
N MET A 1 -1.38 19.46 -9.12
CA MET A 1 -2.26 18.30 -8.86
C MET A 1 -2.31 18.14 -7.35
N ALA A 2 -3.47 18.39 -6.74
CA ALA A 2 -3.61 18.54 -5.29
C ALA A 2 -3.28 17.23 -4.54
N THR A 3 -2.42 17.34 -3.53
CA THR A 3 -1.91 16.27 -2.65
C THR A 3 -2.94 15.67 -1.71
N ASP A 4 -4.15 16.23 -1.67
CA ASP A 4 -5.23 15.82 -0.78
C ASP A 4 -5.89 14.48 -1.17
N ALA A 5 -5.64 14.01 -2.40
CA ALA A 5 -6.24 12.78 -2.93
C ALA A 5 -5.44 11.49 -2.64
N ALA A 6 -4.21 11.58 -2.11
CA ALA A 6 -3.34 10.40 -1.99
C ALA A 6 -3.58 9.56 -0.72
N VAL A 7 -4.24 10.14 0.30
CA VAL A 7 -4.51 9.47 1.57
C VAL A 7 -5.94 9.78 2.02
N SER A 8 -6.91 9.05 1.45
CA SER A 8 -8.28 9.05 1.96
C SER A 8 -8.37 8.15 3.20
N LYS A 9 -9.42 8.32 4.02
CA LYS A 9 -9.68 7.50 5.21
C LYS A 9 -9.84 6.00 4.90
N GLU A 10 -10.01 5.63 3.63
CA GLU A 10 -10.17 4.26 3.14
C GLU A 10 -8.86 3.58 2.66
N GLY A 11 -7.70 4.22 2.83
CA GLY A 11 -6.39 3.60 2.55
C GLY A 11 -5.63 4.23 1.39
N LEU A 12 -4.41 3.71 1.18
CA LEU A 12 -3.39 4.28 0.31
C LEU A 12 -3.73 4.08 -1.18
N PHE A 13 -3.92 5.17 -1.92
CA PHE A 13 -4.12 5.14 -3.37
C PHE A 13 -2.78 5.34 -4.10
N ILE A 14 -2.29 4.30 -4.78
CA ILE A 14 -1.11 4.40 -5.66
C ILE A 14 -1.58 4.58 -7.11
N PRO A 15 -1.29 5.72 -7.77
CA PRO A 15 -1.63 5.90 -9.17
C PRO A 15 -0.61 5.16 -10.04
N VAL A 16 -0.91 3.91 -10.38
CA VAL A 16 -0.18 3.19 -11.43
C VAL A 16 -0.92 3.41 -12.74
N SER A 17 -0.25 3.99 -13.74
CA SER A 17 -0.75 4.13 -15.12
C SER A 17 -0.75 2.78 -15.84
N LEU A 18 -1.67 1.91 -15.43
CA LEU A 18 -2.21 0.79 -16.22
C LEU A 18 -3.71 1.10 -16.47
N PRO A 19 -4.43 0.37 -17.34
CA PRO A 19 -5.86 0.60 -17.54
C PRO A 19 -6.61 0.30 -16.22
N LEU A 20 -6.79 1.35 -15.41
CA LEU A 20 -7.21 1.30 -14.00
C LEU A 20 -8.50 0.49 -13.80
N ALA A 21 -9.40 0.56 -14.78
CA ALA A 21 -10.71 -0.09 -14.73
C ALA A 21 -10.62 -1.62 -14.65
N ARG A 22 -9.67 -2.25 -15.36
CA ARG A 22 -9.55 -3.72 -15.37
C ARG A 22 -8.87 -4.26 -14.12
N PHE A 23 -7.94 -3.49 -13.54
CA PHE A 23 -7.21 -3.90 -12.33
C PHE A 23 -8.06 -3.67 -11.07
N ALA A 24 -8.72 -2.52 -10.95
CA ALA A 24 -9.61 -2.22 -9.82
C ALA A 24 -10.79 -3.19 -9.74
N ALA A 25 -11.39 -3.57 -10.89
CA ALA A 25 -12.47 -4.56 -10.92
C ALA A 25 -12.01 -5.97 -10.48
N ARG A 26 -10.78 -6.37 -10.82
CA ARG A 26 -10.18 -7.64 -10.39
C ARG A 26 -9.82 -7.64 -8.89
N LEU A 27 -9.31 -6.51 -8.38
CA LEU A 27 -8.99 -6.32 -6.96
C LEU A 27 -10.25 -6.25 -6.07
N ALA A 28 -11.29 -5.56 -6.53
CA ALA A 28 -12.58 -5.55 -5.86
C ALA A 28 -13.26 -6.93 -5.87
N ALA A 29 -13.02 -7.72 -6.92
CA ALA A 29 -13.55 -9.08 -7.05
C ALA A 29 -12.82 -10.13 -6.19
N ASP A 30 -11.56 -9.91 -5.83
CA ASP A 30 -10.80 -10.85 -4.99
C ASP A 30 -10.48 -10.28 -3.61
N ARG A 31 -11.53 -10.13 -2.79
CA ARG A 31 -11.42 -9.80 -1.35
C ARG A 31 -10.52 -10.75 -0.54
N ARG A 32 -9.98 -11.82 -1.14
CA ARG A 32 -9.09 -12.79 -0.49
C ARG A 32 -7.67 -12.26 -0.29
N GLN A 33 -7.27 -11.20 -0.98
CA GLN A 33 -5.90 -10.68 -0.94
C GLN A 33 -5.74 -9.47 0.00
N LEU A 34 -6.82 -9.04 0.67
CA LEU A 34 -6.76 -8.03 1.73
C LEU A 34 -6.61 -8.74 3.08
N ILE A 35 -5.44 -8.58 3.71
CA ILE A 35 -5.09 -9.22 4.97
C ILE A 35 -5.19 -8.20 6.09
N ASP A 36 -6.02 -8.48 7.09
CA ASP A 36 -6.00 -7.76 8.36
C ASP A 36 -4.74 -8.16 9.14
N PHE A 37 -3.70 -7.31 9.09
CA PHE A 37 -2.38 -7.64 9.62
C PHE A 37 -2.32 -7.59 11.14
N SER A 38 -3.25 -6.89 11.81
CA SER A 38 -3.29 -6.88 13.28
C SER A 38 -3.57 -8.27 13.85
N LYS A 39 -4.30 -9.12 13.11
CA LYS A 39 -4.52 -10.53 13.48
C LYS A 39 -3.24 -11.35 13.52
N PHE A 40 -2.26 -11.00 12.68
CA PHE A 40 -0.96 -11.64 12.69
C PHE A 40 -0.08 -11.14 13.84
N LEU A 41 -0.12 -9.84 14.14
CA LEU A 41 0.71 -9.23 15.18
C LEU A 41 0.19 -9.51 16.60
N ASP A 42 -1.10 -9.32 16.81
CA ASP A 42 -1.72 -9.20 18.14
C ASP A 42 -2.88 -10.19 18.36
N GLY A 43 -3.24 -10.98 17.34
CA GLY A 43 -4.31 -11.97 17.42
C GLY A 43 -3.95 -13.22 18.23
N THR A 44 -4.98 -14.03 18.50
CA THR A 44 -4.84 -15.38 19.07
C THR A 44 -3.95 -16.28 18.21
N PRO A 45 -3.42 -17.40 18.73
CA PRO A 45 -2.63 -18.34 17.92
C PRO A 45 -3.35 -18.82 16.65
N ALA A 46 -4.67 -19.03 16.73
CA ALA A 46 -5.50 -19.43 15.59
C ALA A 46 -5.62 -18.30 14.55
N GLU A 47 -5.84 -17.06 14.99
CA GLU A 47 -5.91 -15.89 14.10
C GLU A 47 -4.58 -15.60 13.42
N ARG A 48 -3.47 -15.71 14.16
CA ARG A 48 -2.12 -15.55 13.62
C ARG A 48 -1.84 -16.59 12.54
N ALA A 49 -2.15 -17.85 12.80
CA ALA A 49 -1.99 -18.93 11.82
C ALA A 49 -2.85 -18.72 10.58
N ALA A 50 -4.11 -18.28 10.76
CA ALA A 50 -5.01 -18.00 9.65
C ALA A 50 -4.53 -16.83 8.78
N ALA A 51 -4.06 -15.74 9.40
CA ALA A 51 -3.49 -14.59 8.70
C ALA A 51 -2.21 -14.97 7.92
N ALA A 52 -1.31 -15.73 8.53
CA ALA A 52 -0.10 -16.24 7.88
C ALA A 52 -0.42 -17.15 6.69
N ALA A 53 -1.38 -18.06 6.84
CA ALA A 53 -1.81 -18.95 5.76
C ALA A 53 -2.47 -18.18 4.60
N ALA A 54 -3.23 -17.11 4.90
CA ALA A 54 -3.81 -16.25 3.89
C ALA A 54 -2.73 -15.46 3.12
N MET A 55 -1.72 -14.92 3.81
CA MET A 55 -0.57 -14.27 3.18
C MET A 55 0.18 -15.23 2.26
N LEU A 56 0.51 -16.44 2.74
CA LEU A 56 1.19 -17.45 1.95
C LEU A 56 0.42 -17.79 0.67
N ARG A 57 -0.89 -18.03 0.78
CA ARG A 57 -1.74 -18.30 -0.39
C ARG A 57 -1.76 -17.12 -1.36
N GLY A 58 -1.85 -15.90 -0.87
CA GLY A 58 -1.81 -14.70 -1.71
C GLY A 58 -0.52 -14.62 -2.54
N PHE A 59 0.63 -14.86 -1.90
CA PHE A 59 1.92 -14.90 -2.60
C PHE A 59 2.05 -16.08 -3.57
N GLN A 60 1.53 -17.25 -3.24
CA GLN A 60 1.59 -18.44 -4.11
C GLN A 60 0.68 -18.37 -5.34
N THR A 61 -0.41 -17.59 -5.27
CA THR A 61 -1.45 -17.55 -6.32
C THR A 61 -1.40 -16.27 -7.14
N ALA A 62 -1.42 -15.11 -6.49
CA ALA A 62 -1.42 -13.80 -7.12
C ALA A 62 -0.02 -13.18 -7.19
N GLY A 63 0.89 -13.59 -6.31
CA GLY A 63 2.22 -13.00 -6.17
C GLY A 63 2.26 -11.72 -5.32
N PHE A 64 1.11 -11.25 -4.82
CA PHE A 64 1.01 -10.05 -3.98
C PHE A 64 -0.14 -10.15 -2.96
N VAL A 65 -0.11 -9.29 -1.94
CA VAL A 65 -1.17 -9.08 -0.95
C VAL A 65 -1.28 -7.61 -0.58
N TYR A 66 -2.44 -7.19 -0.09
CA TYR A 66 -2.66 -5.91 0.59
C TYR A 66 -2.71 -6.14 2.09
N LEU A 67 -2.04 -5.28 2.85
CA LEU A 67 -2.12 -5.30 4.32
C LEU A 67 -3.00 -4.14 4.79
N ASP A 68 -4.12 -4.48 5.42
CA ASP A 68 -4.90 -3.56 6.24
C ASP A 68 -4.42 -3.60 7.69
N LYS A 69 -4.67 -2.52 8.44
CA LYS A 69 -4.27 -2.35 9.85
C LYS A 69 -2.79 -2.68 10.11
N HIS A 70 -1.93 -2.32 9.15
CA HIS A 70 -0.49 -2.36 9.35
C HIS A 70 -0.08 -1.36 10.46
N PRO A 71 1.04 -1.58 11.17
CA PRO A 71 1.41 -0.73 12.30
C PRO A 71 2.01 0.64 11.91
N ILE A 72 2.12 0.95 10.61
CA ILE A 72 2.66 2.24 10.15
C ILE A 72 1.65 3.37 10.46
N PRO A 73 2.02 4.38 11.28
CA PRO A 73 1.10 5.45 11.63
C PRO A 73 0.70 6.29 10.42
N PRO A 74 -0.56 6.74 10.30
CA PRO A 74 -1.01 7.58 9.19
C PRO A 74 -0.20 8.89 9.03
N ALA A 75 0.28 9.47 10.14
CA ALA A 75 1.12 10.66 10.11
C ALA A 75 2.49 10.40 9.48
N ALA A 76 3.06 9.21 9.68
CA ALA A 76 4.32 8.81 9.06
C ALA A 76 4.16 8.65 7.54
N LEU A 77 3.06 8.01 7.10
CA LEU A 77 2.71 7.90 5.68
C LEU A 77 2.56 9.28 5.05
N ARG A 78 1.72 10.16 5.62
CA ARG A 78 1.52 11.53 5.10
C ARG A 78 2.84 12.29 4.97
N ARG A 79 3.71 12.21 5.97
CA ARG A 79 5.04 12.85 5.92
C ARG A 79 5.92 12.28 4.81
N ALA A 80 5.95 10.95 4.64
CA ALA A 80 6.75 10.32 3.59
C ALA A 80 6.29 10.76 2.18
N PHE A 81 4.97 10.78 1.94
CA PHE A 81 4.40 11.26 0.69
C PHE A 81 4.65 12.75 0.45
N ALA A 82 4.53 13.58 1.49
CA ALA A 82 4.86 15.01 1.39
C ALA A 82 6.34 15.23 1.05
N ARG A 83 7.27 14.53 1.70
CA ARG A 83 8.71 14.62 1.39
C ARG A 83 9.05 14.15 -0.03
N SER A 84 8.39 13.09 -0.49
CA SER A 84 8.52 12.63 -1.88
C SER A 84 8.05 13.73 -2.86
N ALA A 85 6.89 14.33 -2.60
CA ALA A 85 6.37 15.43 -3.41
C ALA A 85 7.32 16.65 -3.43
N ASP A 86 7.81 17.06 -2.25
CA ASP A 86 8.79 18.14 -2.10
C ASP A 86 10.05 17.87 -2.94
N PHE A 87 10.56 16.64 -2.90
CA PHE A 87 11.73 16.24 -3.67
C PHE A 87 11.49 16.33 -5.18
N PHE A 88 10.40 15.77 -5.66
CA PHE A 88 10.12 15.75 -7.11
C PHE A 88 9.71 17.11 -7.67
N ALA A 89 9.25 18.04 -6.83
CA ALA A 89 8.98 19.43 -7.18
C ALA A 89 10.25 20.27 -7.46
N GLN A 90 11.43 19.78 -7.06
CA GLN A 90 12.70 20.47 -7.32
C GLN A 90 13.06 20.52 -8.83
N PRO A 91 13.91 21.48 -9.25
CA PRO A 91 14.45 21.52 -10.60
C PRO A 91 15.15 20.22 -11.00
N ALA A 92 15.13 19.89 -12.29
CA ALA A 92 15.75 18.67 -12.82
C ALA A 92 17.24 18.57 -12.45
N ALA A 93 18.00 19.67 -12.53
CA ALA A 93 19.41 19.70 -12.16
C ALA A 93 19.66 19.28 -10.70
N ALA A 94 18.84 19.75 -9.75
CA ALA A 94 18.96 19.40 -8.34
C ALA A 94 18.68 17.91 -8.10
N LYS A 95 17.71 17.33 -8.81
CA LYS A 95 17.39 15.90 -8.73
C LYS A 95 18.46 15.02 -9.36
N LEU A 96 19.04 15.44 -10.48
CA LEU A 96 20.10 14.70 -11.18
C LEU A 96 21.44 14.77 -10.45
N ALA A 97 21.71 15.83 -9.68
CA ALA A 97 22.91 15.96 -8.86
C ALA A 97 23.01 14.90 -7.75
N VAL A 98 21.91 14.22 -7.41
CA VAL A 98 21.84 13.14 -6.40
C VAL A 98 21.46 11.79 -7.01
N GLY A 99 21.49 11.66 -8.34
CA GLY A 99 21.31 10.38 -9.05
C GLY A 99 22.55 9.49 -8.92
N TRP A 100 22.32 8.17 -8.90
CA TRP A 100 23.38 7.14 -8.91
C TRP A 100 23.95 6.94 -10.31
#